data_AF-A0A537PD16-F1
#
_entry.id   AF-A0A537PD16-F1
#
_cell.length_a   1.000
_cell.length_b   1.000
_cell.length_c   1.000
_cell.angle_alpha   90.00
_cell.angle_beta   90.00
_cell.angle_gamma   90.00
#
_symmetry.space_group_name_H-M   'P 1'
#
loop_
_entity.id
_entity.type
_entity.pdbx_description
1 polymer ?
#
loop_
_entity_poly.entity_id
_entity_poly.type
_entity_poly.pdbx_seq_one_letter_code
_entity_poly.pdbx_strand_id
1 'polypeptide(L)'
;MHDYIRSELRNLAEITAEHTEGIFRQLESAAHAELAAEGMSAADARFMRELDLRYSGQGYELRIPLVGLFDERLTPASFVAVRERFDERHAHIHGHAANERPVELVSYRLRVRVAVPKYEPLEIRAPASSRSAAAVKGKRTITLSGATMQAMLYERTQLDLGMRVAGPAIIEQFDATTLIPPSWSGRVDGHGNLVLTRA
;
A
#
# COMPACT_ATOMS: atom_id res chain seq x y z
N MET A 1 0.74 -6.44 -9.52
CA MET A 1 1.93 -6.82 -8.72
C MET A 1 1.86 -8.33 -8.63
N HIS A 2 2.96 -9.00 -8.99
CA HIS A 2 3.03 -10.46 -9.00
C HIS A 2 4.13 -10.90 -8.03
N ASP A 3 3.90 -12.01 -7.34
CA ASP A 3 4.81 -12.60 -6.37
C ASP A 3 5.04 -14.06 -6.75
N TYR A 4 6.29 -14.42 -7.03
CA TYR A 4 6.70 -15.80 -7.32
C TYR A 4 7.60 -16.30 -6.20
N ILE A 5 7.39 -17.53 -5.77
CA ILE A 5 8.11 -18.13 -4.65
C ILE A 5 8.50 -19.54 -5.03
N ARG A 6 9.75 -19.91 -4.75
CA ARG A 6 10.19 -21.30 -4.73
C ARG A 6 10.87 -21.57 -3.39
N SER A 7 10.32 -22.52 -2.63
CA SER A 7 10.88 -22.90 -1.35
C SER A 7 11.93 -23.99 -1.49
N GLU A 8 13.03 -23.82 -0.77
CA GLU A 8 14.12 -24.78 -0.66
C GLU A 8 14.84 -24.53 0.66
N LEU A 9 14.71 -25.46 1.60
CA LEU A 9 15.38 -25.34 2.90
C LEU A 9 16.82 -25.82 2.78
N ARG A 10 17.78 -24.90 2.91
CA ARG A 10 19.22 -25.19 2.88
C ARG A 10 19.99 -24.25 3.79
N ASN A 11 21.15 -24.69 4.26
CA ASN A 11 22.11 -23.79 4.89
C ASN A 11 22.61 -22.77 3.85
N LEU A 12 22.56 -21.48 4.15
CA LEU A 12 22.99 -20.41 3.25
C LEU A 12 24.44 -20.60 2.78
N ALA A 13 25.30 -21.17 3.62
CA ALA A 13 26.71 -21.44 3.30
C ALA A 13 26.91 -22.57 2.27
N GLU A 14 25.91 -23.41 2.04
CA GLU A 14 25.98 -24.55 1.11
C GLU A 14 25.40 -24.23 -0.27
N ILE A 15 24.85 -23.03 -0.45
CA ILE A 15 24.18 -22.63 -1.68
C ILE A 15 25.16 -21.89 -2.57
N THR A 16 25.17 -22.25 -3.86
CA THR A 16 26.01 -21.57 -4.84
C THR A 16 25.26 -20.42 -5.52
N ALA A 17 26.03 -19.45 -6.01
CA ALA A 17 25.50 -18.38 -6.84
C ALA A 17 24.87 -18.93 -8.11
N GLU A 18 25.49 -19.94 -8.74
CA GLU A 18 25.00 -20.58 -9.95
C GLU A 18 23.64 -21.24 -9.76
N HIS A 19 23.45 -21.95 -8.64
CA HIS A 19 22.18 -22.58 -8.29
C HIS A 19 21.10 -21.52 -8.12
N THR A 20 21.38 -20.49 -7.32
CA THR A 20 20.45 -19.40 -7.02
C THR A 20 20.06 -18.61 -8.28
N GLU A 21 21.01 -18.31 -9.16
CA GLU A 21 20.74 -17.71 -10.48
C GLU A 21 19.89 -18.62 -11.37
N GLY A 22 20.07 -19.94 -11.28
CA GLY A 22 19.19 -20.91 -11.91
C GLY A 22 17.74 -20.78 -11.44
N ILE A 23 17.52 -20.64 -10.13
CA ILE A 23 16.20 -20.45 -9.55
C ILE A 23 15.58 -19.12 -10.03
N PHE A 24 16.32 -18.02 -9.93
CA PHE A 24 15.78 -16.71 -10.32
C PHE A 24 15.45 -16.65 -11.81
N ARG A 25 16.26 -17.25 -12.69
CA ARG A 25 15.93 -17.35 -14.13
C ARG A 25 14.60 -18.09 -14.38
N GLN A 26 14.32 -19.14 -13.60
CA GLN A 26 13.04 -19.86 -13.72
C GLN A 26 11.87 -18.99 -13.27
N LEU A 27 11.99 -18.31 -12.12
CA LEU A 27 10.96 -17.41 -11.62
C LEU A 27 10.73 -16.23 -12.58
N GLU A 28 11.80 -15.65 -13.11
CA GLU A 28 11.74 -14.55 -14.08
C GLU A 28 11.10 -15.01 -15.39
N SER A 29 11.44 -16.20 -15.89
CA SER A 29 10.79 -16.75 -17.08
C SER A 29 9.29 -16.95 -16.87
N ALA A 30 8.86 -17.45 -15.71
CA ALA A 30 7.44 -17.59 -15.38
C ALA A 30 6.74 -16.23 -15.34
N ALA A 31 7.39 -15.24 -14.73
CA ALA A 31 6.87 -13.87 -14.66
C ALA A 31 6.70 -13.22 -16.04
N HIS A 32 7.69 -13.38 -16.93
CA HIS A 32 7.58 -12.84 -18.30
C HIS A 32 6.42 -13.48 -19.06
N ALA A 33 6.22 -14.79 -18.91
CA ALA A 33 5.12 -15.49 -19.57
C ALA A 33 3.74 -15.02 -19.07
N GLU A 34 3.59 -14.82 -17.75
CA GLU A 34 2.34 -14.34 -17.15
C GLU A 34 2.04 -12.89 -17.56
N LEU A 35 3.02 -11.98 -17.49
CA LEU A 35 2.86 -10.59 -17.94
C LEU A 35 2.43 -10.51 -19.41
N ALA A 36 3.04 -11.34 -20.27
CA ALA A 36 2.66 -11.40 -21.68
C ALA A 36 1.21 -11.89 -21.87
N ALA A 37 0.77 -12.86 -21.07
CA ALA A 37 -0.61 -13.36 -21.10
C ALA A 37 -1.63 -12.30 -20.65
N GLU A 38 -1.23 -11.40 -19.76
CA GLU A 38 -2.04 -10.26 -19.31
C GLU A 38 -1.99 -9.04 -20.26
N GLY A 39 -1.23 -9.12 -21.36
CA GLY A 39 -1.02 -8.00 -22.27
C GLY A 39 -0.20 -6.87 -21.66
N MET A 40 0.56 -7.14 -20.59
CA MET A 40 1.44 -6.18 -19.94
C MET A 40 2.85 -6.24 -20.54
N SER A 41 3.46 -5.06 -20.72
CA SER A 41 4.86 -4.96 -21.15
C SER A 41 5.81 -5.27 -20.01
N ALA A 42 6.70 -6.24 -20.21
CA ALA A 42 7.79 -6.51 -19.28
C ALA A 42 8.84 -5.39 -19.23
N ALA A 43 8.89 -4.51 -20.25
CA ALA A 43 9.84 -3.39 -20.29
C ALA A 43 9.57 -2.36 -19.19
N ASP A 44 8.32 -2.22 -18.75
CA ASP A 44 7.91 -1.32 -17.67
C ASP A 44 7.87 -2.02 -16.30
N ALA A 45 8.24 -3.30 -16.27
CA ALA A 45 8.24 -4.11 -15.06
C ALA A 45 9.58 -3.99 -14.31
N ARG A 46 9.49 -3.85 -12.99
CA ARG A 46 10.62 -3.93 -12.08
C ARG A 46 10.62 -5.30 -11.40
N PHE A 47 11.68 -6.07 -11.64
CA PHE A 47 11.93 -7.38 -11.05
C PHE A 47 12.81 -7.22 -9.81
N MET A 48 12.36 -7.75 -8.68
CA MET A 48 13.04 -7.61 -7.39
C MET A 48 13.27 -9.00 -6.80
N ARG A 49 14.54 -9.40 -6.75
CA ARG A 49 14.99 -10.68 -6.18
C ARG A 49 15.18 -10.55 -4.67
N GLU A 50 14.68 -11.52 -3.92
CA GLU A 50 14.73 -11.56 -2.46
C GLU A 50 14.88 -13.00 -1.96
N LEU A 51 15.44 -13.14 -0.76
CA LEU A 51 15.53 -14.42 -0.05
C LEU A 51 14.78 -14.32 1.27
N ASP A 52 13.98 -15.33 1.58
CA ASP A 52 13.39 -15.51 2.91
C ASP A 52 14.35 -16.40 3.72
N LEU A 53 14.95 -15.83 4.78
CA LEU A 53 16.03 -16.42 5.58
C LEU A 53 15.66 -16.53 7.06
N ARG A 54 16.28 -17.43 7.80
CA ARG A 54 16.16 -17.52 9.26
C ARG A 54 17.42 -18.05 9.91
N TYR A 55 17.64 -17.79 11.20
CA TYR A 55 18.64 -18.58 11.93
C TYR A 55 18.19 -20.04 12.06
N SER A 56 19.13 -20.98 12.08
CA SER A 56 18.78 -22.40 12.28
C SER A 56 18.07 -22.62 13.63
N GLY A 57 16.94 -23.32 13.57
CA GLY A 57 16.04 -23.54 14.71
C GLY A 57 15.12 -22.36 15.06
N GLN A 58 15.16 -21.25 14.30
CA GLN A 58 14.21 -20.15 14.45
C GLN A 58 12.87 -20.49 13.79
N GLY A 59 11.76 -20.08 14.43
CA GLY A 59 10.40 -20.36 13.95
C GLY A 59 9.81 -19.35 12.97
N TYR A 60 10.56 -18.34 12.55
CA TYR A 60 10.10 -17.28 11.65
C TYR A 60 11.21 -16.84 10.70
N GLU A 61 10.81 -16.24 9.58
CA GLU A 61 11.71 -15.80 8.50
C GLU A 61 11.81 -14.28 8.44
N LEU A 62 12.96 -13.78 7.99
CA LEU A 62 13.17 -12.41 7.57
C LEU A 62 13.42 -12.38 6.07
N ARG A 63 12.75 -11.45 5.40
CA ARG A 63 12.92 -11.20 3.98
C ARG A 63 14.07 -10.26 3.72
N ILE A 64 15.03 -10.72 2.92
CA ILE A 64 16.27 -10.01 2.59
C ILE A 64 16.26 -9.64 1.11
N PRO A 65 16.13 -8.34 0.76
CA PRO A 65 16.26 -7.88 -0.60
C PRO A 65 17.68 -8.07 -1.12
N LEU A 66 17.83 -8.49 -2.38
CA LEU A 66 19.15 -8.64 -3.01
C LEU A 66 19.61 -7.40 -3.79
N VAL A 67 18.78 -6.36 -3.85
CA VAL A 67 19.11 -5.11 -4.54
C VAL A 67 20.42 -4.51 -4.02
N GLY A 68 21.31 -4.15 -4.94
CA GLY A 68 22.63 -3.59 -4.63
C GLY A 68 23.62 -4.57 -4.01
N LEU A 69 23.34 -5.89 -4.02
CA LEU A 69 24.30 -6.93 -3.61
C LEU A 69 25.01 -7.60 -4.78
N PHE A 70 24.69 -7.18 -6.00
CA PHE A 70 25.25 -7.64 -7.25
C PHE A 70 25.01 -6.59 -8.34
N ASP A 71 25.85 -6.61 -9.39
CA ASP A 71 25.67 -5.78 -10.57
C ASP A 71 24.83 -6.52 -11.62
N GLU A 72 25.41 -7.51 -12.29
CA GLU A 72 24.72 -8.31 -13.31
C GLU A 72 24.21 -9.65 -12.77
N ARG A 73 24.97 -10.27 -11.86
CA ARG A 73 24.68 -11.60 -11.33
C ARG A 73 25.23 -11.78 -9.92
N LEU A 74 24.57 -12.65 -9.15
CA LEU A 74 25.06 -13.08 -7.85
C LEU A 74 26.41 -13.75 -7.98
N THR A 75 27.24 -13.50 -6.97
CA THR A 75 28.57 -14.09 -6.81
C THR A 75 28.70 -14.66 -5.40
N PRO A 76 29.74 -15.46 -5.09
CA PRO A 76 30.01 -15.86 -3.72
C PRO A 76 30.11 -14.68 -2.74
N ALA A 77 30.66 -13.54 -3.17
CA ALA A 77 30.73 -12.33 -2.34
C ALA A 77 29.34 -11.73 -2.05
N SER A 78 28.37 -11.88 -2.96
CA SER A 78 26.99 -11.46 -2.72
C SER A 78 26.38 -12.19 -1.51
N PHE A 79 26.72 -13.47 -1.28
CA PHE A 79 26.18 -14.24 -0.15
C PHE A 79 26.75 -13.79 1.20
N VAL A 80 28.00 -13.30 1.23
CA VAL A 80 28.56 -12.65 2.41
C VAL A 80 27.75 -11.40 2.75
N ALA A 81 27.48 -10.55 1.76
CA ALA A 81 26.68 -9.35 1.95
C ALA A 81 25.20 -9.64 2.27
N VAL A 82 24.63 -10.74 1.75
CA VAL A 82 23.30 -11.24 2.15
C VAL A 82 23.28 -11.60 3.62
N ARG A 83 24.32 -12.30 4.09
CA ARG A 83 24.46 -12.70 5.50
C ARG A 83 24.54 -11.48 6.41
N GLU A 84 25.39 -10.51 6.08
CA GLU A 84 25.52 -9.25 6.83
C GLU A 84 24.19 -8.50 6.88
N ARG A 85 23.52 -8.34 5.72
CA ARG A 85 22.21 -7.68 5.64
C ARG A 85 21.14 -8.40 6.45
N PHE A 86 21.18 -9.73 6.53
CA PHE A 86 20.29 -10.51 7.37
C PHE A 86 20.53 -10.23 8.86
N ASP A 87 21.78 -10.26 9.31
CA ASP A 87 22.15 -9.99 10.70
C ASP A 87 21.77 -8.55 11.09
N GLU A 88 22.05 -7.56 10.25
CA GLU A 88 21.62 -6.17 10.44
C GLU A 88 20.11 -6.04 10.55
N ARG A 89 19.37 -6.71 9.66
CA ARG A 89 17.91 -6.68 9.65
C ARG A 89 17.34 -7.32 10.92
N HIS A 90 17.93 -8.43 11.37
CA HIS A 90 17.55 -9.09 12.61
C HIS A 90 17.83 -8.19 13.82
N ALA A 91 19.02 -7.57 13.90
CA ALA A 91 19.36 -6.61 14.95
C ALA A 91 18.41 -5.41 14.99
N HIS A 92 18.03 -4.87 13.83
CA HIS A 92 17.09 -3.76 13.75
C HIS A 92 15.69 -4.14 14.28
N ILE A 93 15.22 -5.37 14.03
CA ILE A 93 13.86 -5.80 14.42
C ILE A 93 13.83 -6.30 15.88
N HIS A 94 14.87 -7.04 16.31
CA HIS A 94 14.88 -7.79 17.56
C HIS A 94 15.93 -7.32 18.58
N GLY A 95 16.68 -6.25 18.26
CA GLY A 95 17.68 -5.65 19.15
C GLY A 95 18.99 -6.42 19.31
N HIS A 96 19.18 -7.53 18.60
CA HIS A 96 20.40 -8.34 18.62
C HIS A 96 20.55 -9.14 17.33
N ALA A 97 21.75 -9.61 17.01
CA ALA A 97 22.03 -10.57 15.94
C ALA A 97 22.81 -11.76 16.49
N ALA A 98 22.58 -12.95 15.95
CA ALA A 98 23.27 -14.18 16.32
C ALA A 98 24.32 -14.54 15.26
N ASN A 99 25.39 -13.74 15.19
CA ASN A 99 26.39 -13.81 14.11
C ASN A 99 27.06 -15.19 13.97
N GLU A 100 27.18 -15.95 15.05
CA GLU A 100 27.77 -17.30 15.04
C GLU A 100 26.78 -18.39 14.62
N ARG A 101 25.48 -18.08 14.59
CA ARG A 101 24.45 -19.06 14.30
C ARG A 101 24.32 -19.27 12.78
N PRO A 102 24.21 -20.51 12.30
CA PRO A 102 23.96 -20.78 10.88
C PRO A 102 22.65 -20.13 10.42
N VAL A 103 22.63 -19.65 9.18
CA VAL A 103 21.44 -19.10 8.52
C VAL A 103 20.94 -20.11 7.51
N GLU A 104 19.65 -20.37 7.54
CA GLU A 104 18.93 -21.21 6.59
C GLU A 104 18.23 -20.31 5.57
N LEU A 105 18.46 -20.59 4.28
CA LEU A 105 17.54 -20.20 3.22
C LEU A 105 16.26 -21.03 3.38
N VAL A 106 15.10 -20.37 3.33
CA VAL A 106 13.81 -21.06 3.26
C VAL A 106 13.18 -20.92 1.87
N SER A 107 13.22 -19.73 1.28
CA SER A 107 12.62 -19.50 -0.04
C SER A 107 13.37 -18.45 -0.87
N TYR A 108 13.36 -18.67 -2.18
CA TYR A 108 13.66 -17.66 -3.19
C TYR A 108 12.36 -16.95 -3.58
N ARG A 109 12.39 -15.62 -3.66
CA ARG A 109 11.22 -14.80 -3.99
C ARG A 109 11.55 -13.79 -5.06
N LEU A 110 10.68 -13.71 -6.06
CA LEU A 110 10.70 -12.68 -7.10
C LEU A 110 9.43 -11.85 -7.00
N ARG A 111 9.59 -10.55 -6.74
CA ARG A 111 8.49 -9.59 -6.81
C ARG A 111 8.55 -8.82 -8.11
N VAL A 112 7.42 -8.70 -8.79
CA VAL A 112 7.31 -8.00 -10.07
C VAL A 112 6.30 -6.87 -9.95
N ARG A 113 6.80 -5.66 -10.16
CA ARG A 113 6.02 -4.41 -10.12
C ARG A 113 5.92 -3.84 -11.51
N VAL A 114 4.72 -3.85 -12.07
CA VAL A 114 4.41 -3.17 -13.34
C VAL A 114 3.76 -1.83 -13.01
N ALA A 115 4.24 -0.76 -13.63
CA ALA A 115 3.57 0.52 -13.54
C ALA A 115 2.27 0.47 -14.34
N VAL A 116 1.16 0.81 -13.70
CA VAL A 116 -0.13 1.03 -14.37
C VAL A 116 -0.48 2.51 -14.26
N PRO A 117 -1.25 3.08 -15.21
CA PRO A 117 -1.76 4.44 -15.09
C PRO A 117 -2.41 4.62 -13.71
N LYS A 118 -1.85 5.52 -12.90
CA LYS A 118 -2.46 5.85 -11.61
C LYS A 118 -3.67 6.72 -11.88
N TYR A 119 -4.72 6.53 -11.07
CA TYR A 119 -5.78 7.51 -10.99
C TYR A 119 -5.19 8.84 -10.50
N GLU A 120 -5.36 9.89 -11.29
CA GLU A 120 -5.06 11.26 -10.87
C GLU A 120 -6.38 11.91 -10.43
N PRO A 121 -6.54 12.23 -9.13
CA PRO A 121 -7.70 12.96 -8.66
C PRO A 121 -7.80 14.30 -9.39
N LEU A 122 -8.94 14.55 -10.01
CA LEU A 122 -9.20 15.82 -10.68
C LEU A 122 -9.42 16.92 -9.62
N GLU A 123 -8.69 18.02 -9.73
CA GLU A 123 -9.06 19.24 -9.01
C GLU A 123 -10.36 19.78 -9.60
N ILE A 124 -11.37 19.94 -8.76
CA ILE A 124 -12.63 20.52 -9.17
C ILE A 124 -12.46 22.04 -9.22
N ARG A 125 -12.86 22.64 -10.34
CA ARG A 125 -12.94 24.09 -10.45
C ARG A 125 -14.27 24.58 -9.88
N ALA A 126 -14.22 25.66 -9.10
CA ALA A 126 -15.43 26.28 -8.59
C ALA A 126 -16.26 26.80 -9.78
N PRO A 127 -17.58 26.57 -9.81
CA PRO A 127 -18.44 27.17 -10.82
C PRO A 127 -18.39 28.70 -10.74
N ALA A 128 -18.69 29.37 -11.85
CA ALA A 128 -18.64 30.84 -11.96
C ALA A 128 -19.63 31.57 -11.04
N SER A 129 -20.66 30.87 -10.53
CA SER A 129 -21.63 31.39 -9.59
C SER A 129 -21.83 30.43 -8.41
N SER A 130 -22.05 30.99 -7.21
CA SER A 130 -22.31 30.21 -6.00
C SER A 130 -23.69 29.56 -6.06
N ARG A 131 -23.77 28.28 -5.68
CA ARG A 131 -25.00 27.48 -5.50
C ARG A 131 -25.40 27.33 -4.03
N SER A 132 -24.67 27.96 -3.11
CA SER A 132 -24.82 27.82 -1.65
C SER A 132 -26.26 27.93 -1.13
N ALA A 133 -27.09 28.82 -1.68
CA ALA A 133 -28.49 28.96 -1.30
C ALA A 133 -29.38 27.79 -1.79
N ALA A 134 -29.08 27.23 -2.97
CA ALA A 134 -29.81 26.11 -3.55
C ALA A 134 -29.47 24.76 -2.87
N ALA A 135 -28.41 24.72 -2.07
CA ALA A 135 -28.00 23.50 -1.38
C ALA A 135 -28.89 23.12 -0.21
N VAL A 136 -29.63 24.05 0.40
CA VAL A 136 -30.48 23.77 1.55
C VAL A 136 -31.83 23.20 1.09
N LYS A 137 -32.10 21.94 1.44
CA LYS A 137 -33.38 21.24 1.15
C LYS A 137 -34.43 21.46 2.23
N GLY A 138 -34.02 21.86 3.43
CA GLY A 138 -34.92 22.10 4.56
C GLY A 138 -34.31 21.71 5.90
N LYS A 139 -35.18 21.27 6.82
CA LYS A 139 -34.81 20.79 8.16
C LYS A 139 -35.45 19.44 8.42
N ARG A 140 -34.79 18.59 9.19
CA ARG A 140 -35.32 17.29 9.62
C ARG A 140 -35.07 17.12 11.12
N THR A 141 -36.12 16.74 11.85
CA THR A 141 -36.00 16.32 13.24
C THR A 141 -35.25 15.00 13.29
N ILE A 142 -34.18 14.93 14.09
CA ILE A 142 -33.39 13.73 14.33
C ILE A 142 -33.26 13.46 15.82
N THR A 143 -33.04 12.20 16.18
CA THR A 143 -32.66 11.80 17.54
C THR A 143 -31.25 11.26 17.51
N LEU A 144 -30.34 11.90 18.23
CA LEU A 144 -28.94 11.50 18.34
C LEU A 144 -28.59 11.33 19.83
N SER A 145 -28.11 10.15 20.21
CA SER A 145 -27.76 9.83 21.61
C SER A 145 -28.87 10.14 22.62
N GLY A 146 -30.13 9.89 22.24
CA GLY A 146 -31.30 10.13 23.09
C GLY A 146 -31.82 11.58 23.10
N ALA A 147 -31.12 12.53 22.47
CA ALA A 147 -31.56 13.91 22.35
C ALA A 147 -32.20 14.19 20.99
N THR A 148 -33.41 14.76 20.99
CA THR A 148 -34.10 15.21 19.78
C THR A 148 -33.62 16.61 19.40
N MET A 149 -33.23 16.81 18.15
CA MET A 149 -32.73 18.10 17.62
C MET A 149 -33.15 18.31 16.15
N GLN A 150 -33.04 19.54 15.67
CA GLN A 150 -33.25 19.89 14.26
C GLN A 150 -31.93 19.86 13.51
N ALA A 151 -31.84 19.04 12.46
CA ALA A 151 -30.71 19.03 11.54
C ALA A 151 -31.04 19.76 10.23
N MET A 152 -30.12 20.58 9.74
CA MET A 152 -30.23 21.20 8.42
C MET A 152 -30.00 20.15 7.33
N LEU A 153 -30.87 20.08 6.32
CA LEU A 153 -30.76 19.13 5.22
C LEU A 153 -30.13 19.79 4.00
N TYR A 154 -29.09 19.18 3.45
CA TYR A 154 -28.38 19.68 2.26
C TYR A 154 -28.38 18.67 1.12
N GLU A 155 -28.47 19.16 -0.11
CA GLU A 155 -28.22 18.41 -1.34
C GLU A 155 -26.72 18.44 -1.66
N ARG A 156 -26.08 17.28 -1.69
CA ARG A 156 -24.63 17.16 -1.79
C ARG A 156 -24.05 17.72 -3.09
N THR A 157 -24.79 17.57 -4.18
CA THR A 157 -24.40 18.04 -5.52
C THR A 157 -24.42 19.57 -5.66
N GLN A 158 -25.07 20.26 -4.71
CA GLN A 158 -25.22 21.71 -4.69
C GLN A 158 -24.26 22.41 -3.70
N LEU A 159 -23.48 21.65 -2.92
CA LEU A 159 -22.46 22.25 -2.06
C LEU A 159 -21.30 22.81 -2.92
N ASP A 160 -20.98 24.09 -2.71
CA ASP A 160 -19.88 24.73 -3.40
C ASP A 160 -18.52 24.32 -2.81
N LEU A 161 -17.46 24.41 -3.62
CA LEU A 161 -16.10 24.23 -3.13
C LEU A 161 -15.79 25.24 -2.03
N GLY A 162 -15.13 24.78 -0.98
CA GLY A 162 -14.81 25.59 0.19
C GLY A 162 -16.00 25.86 1.12
N MET A 163 -17.24 25.52 0.74
CA MET A 163 -18.43 25.72 1.56
C MET A 163 -18.27 24.97 2.89
N ARG A 164 -18.62 25.65 3.97
CA ARG A 164 -18.65 25.10 5.32
C ARG A 164 -20.08 24.84 5.75
N VAL A 165 -20.32 23.67 6.31
CA VAL A 165 -21.61 23.27 6.87
C VAL A 165 -21.40 22.97 8.35
N ALA A 166 -22.04 23.74 9.22
CA ALA A 166 -22.04 23.47 10.65
C ALA A 166 -23.07 22.38 10.99
N GLY A 167 -22.70 21.45 11.88
CA GLY A 167 -23.66 20.50 12.45
C GLY A 167 -24.57 21.15 13.50
N PRO A 168 -25.74 20.57 13.81
CA PRO A 168 -26.28 19.34 13.24
C PRO A 168 -26.80 19.51 11.80
N ALA A 169 -26.30 18.68 10.88
CA ALA A 169 -26.72 18.70 9.47
C ALA A 169 -26.73 17.30 8.87
N ILE A 170 -27.59 17.07 7.89
CA ILE A 170 -27.61 15.87 7.05
C ILE A 170 -27.30 16.29 5.62
N ILE A 171 -26.33 15.63 4.99
CA ILE A 171 -25.97 15.80 3.59
C ILE A 171 -26.47 14.58 2.83
N GLU A 172 -27.44 14.78 1.93
CA GLU A 172 -28.00 13.72 1.07
C GLU A 172 -27.27 13.71 -0.27
N GLN A 173 -26.79 12.54 -0.67
CA GLN A 173 -26.24 12.22 -1.99
C GLN A 173 -27.05 11.02 -2.54
N PHE A 174 -27.03 10.82 -3.85
CA PHE A 174 -27.76 9.72 -4.49
C PHE A 174 -27.39 8.33 -3.92
N ASP A 175 -26.13 8.13 -3.55
CA ASP A 175 -25.54 6.86 -3.09
C ASP A 175 -25.18 6.86 -1.59
N ALA A 176 -25.36 7.99 -0.88
CA ALA A 176 -24.92 8.13 0.51
C ALA A 176 -25.71 9.20 1.29
N THR A 177 -25.77 9.04 2.62
CA THR A 177 -26.30 10.07 3.54
C THR A 177 -25.29 10.30 4.66
N THR A 178 -24.78 11.53 4.77
CA THR A 178 -23.76 11.89 5.77
C THR A 178 -24.37 12.75 6.87
N LEU A 179 -24.30 12.31 8.12
CA LEU A 179 -24.64 13.12 9.30
C LEU A 179 -23.41 13.92 9.75
N ILE A 180 -23.55 15.23 9.90
CA ILE A 180 -22.62 16.12 10.58
C ILE A 180 -23.17 16.36 11.99
N PRO A 181 -22.59 15.76 13.05
CA PRO A 181 -23.11 15.89 14.41
C PRO A 181 -22.94 17.31 14.98
N PRO A 182 -23.59 17.63 16.12
CA PRO A 182 -23.28 18.84 16.88
C PRO A 182 -21.78 18.94 17.22
N SER A 183 -21.23 20.17 17.24
CA SER A 183 -19.80 20.45 17.45
C SER A 183 -18.85 19.95 16.35
N TRP A 184 -19.40 19.46 15.23
CA TRP A 184 -18.65 19.17 14.02
C TRP A 184 -18.98 20.18 12.91
N SER A 185 -18.07 20.29 11.96
CA SER A 185 -18.30 21.01 10.71
C SER A 185 -17.78 20.19 9.52
N GLY A 186 -18.45 20.30 8.38
CA GLY A 186 -18.00 19.78 7.10
C GLY A 186 -17.47 20.90 6.22
N ARG A 187 -16.43 20.65 5.44
CA ARG A 187 -15.94 21.56 4.40
C ARG A 187 -15.72 20.80 3.09
N VAL A 188 -16.15 21.37 1.98
CA VAL A 188 -15.82 20.83 0.66
C VAL A 188 -14.40 21.24 0.26
N ASP A 189 -13.50 20.28 0.02
CA ASP A 189 -12.12 20.54 -0.40
C ASP A 189 -11.98 20.73 -1.93
N GLY A 190 -10.75 20.93 -2.42
CA GLY A 190 -10.46 21.16 -3.84
C GLY A 190 -10.66 19.94 -4.76
N HIS A 191 -10.82 18.74 -4.18
CA HIS A 191 -11.17 17.52 -4.91
C HIS A 191 -12.65 17.18 -4.78
N GLY A 192 -13.42 18.07 -4.16
CA GLY A 192 -14.83 17.86 -3.87
C GLY A 192 -15.08 16.90 -2.74
N ASN A 193 -14.12 16.52 -1.89
CA ASN A 193 -14.39 15.70 -0.71
C ASN A 193 -15.11 16.53 0.35
N LEU A 194 -15.98 15.89 1.16
CA LEU A 194 -16.54 16.51 2.36
C LEU A 194 -15.68 16.14 3.57
N VAL A 195 -14.84 17.08 4.02
CA VAL A 195 -13.93 16.89 5.16
C VAL A 195 -14.63 17.30 6.45
N LEU A 196 -14.81 16.34 7.36
CA LEU A 196 -15.42 16.56 8.68
C LEU A 196 -14.34 16.86 9.71
N THR A 197 -14.56 17.91 10.50
CA THR A 197 -13.68 18.31 11.60
C THR A 197 -14.49 18.59 12.85
N ARG A 198 -13.96 18.19 14.00
CA ARG A 198 -14.49 18.52 15.31
C ARG A 198 -13.74 19.73 15.86
N ALA A 199 -14.47 20.67 16.46
CA ALA A 199 -13.86 21.73 17.26
C ALA A 199 -13.19 21.16 18.51
#